data_AF-A0A392RY94-F1
#
_entry.id   AF-A0A392RY94-F1
#
_cell.length_a   1.000
_cell.length_b   1.000
_cell.length_c   1.000
_cell.angle_alpha   90.00
_cell.angle_beta   90.00
_cell.angle_gamma   90.00
#
_symmetry.space_group_name_H-M   'P 1'
#
loop_
_entity.id
_entity.type
_entity.pdbx_description
1 polymer ?
#
loop_
_entity_poly.entity_id
_entity_poly.type
_entity_poly.pdbx_seq_one_letter_code
_entity_poly.pdbx_strand_id
1 'polypeptide(L)' 'MKNLSEYHHLLVDNRIKTSKLSDSVVRNNNYWNPPPSTFLKLNVDAHLSDDGRWGFGMILRREDGRCVGAKTRICS' A
#
# COMPACT_ATOMS: atom_id res chain seq x y z
N MET A 1 -6.50 -12.92 9.61
CA MET A 1 -6.27 -11.48 9.89
C MET A 1 -4.77 -11.28 9.94
N LYS A 2 -4.16 -10.65 8.93
CA LYS A 2 -2.71 -10.47 8.88
C LYS A 2 -2.32 -9.36 9.87
N ASN A 3 -1.35 -9.63 10.73
CA ASN A 3 -0.93 -8.67 11.75
C ASN A 3 -0.05 -7.57 11.12
N LEU A 4 0.09 -6.43 11.80
CA LEU A 4 0.87 -5.29 11.30
C LEU A 4 2.34 -5.66 11.00
N SER A 5 2.91 -6.59 11.77
CA SER A 5 4.28 -7.06 11.62
C SER A 5 4.49 -7.83 10.31
N GLU A 6 3.52 -8.67 9.92
CA GLU A 6 3.54 -9.39 8.64
C GLU A 6 3.51 -8.42 7.45
N TYR A 7 2.78 -7.31 7.57
CA TYR A 7 2.74 -6.28 6.53
C TYR A 7 4.10 -5.57 6.38
N HIS A 8 4.79 -5.31 7.49
CA HIS A 8 6.14 -4.75 7.46
C HIS A 8 7.15 -5.71 6.83
N HIS A 9 7.10 -7.00 7.17
CA HIS A 9 7.99 -8.02 6.58
C HIS A 9 7.80 -8.13 5.06
N LEU A 10 6.56 -8.18 4.58
CA LEU A 10 6.27 -8.26 3.15
C LEU A 10 6.81 -7.05 2.36
N LEU A 11 6.81 -5.86 2.95
CA LEU A 11 7.37 -4.66 2.32
C LEU A 11 8.91 -4.72 2.24
N VAL A 12 9.57 -5.29 3.24
CA VAL A 12 11.04 -5.44 3.29
C VAL A 12 11.49 -6.53 2.32
N ASP A 13 10.84 -7.69 2.32
CA ASP A 13 11.23 -8.85 1.51
C ASP A 13 11.06 -8.59 0.00
N ASN A 14 10.02 -7.84 -0.39
CA ASN A 14 9.79 -7.45 -1.78
C ASN A 14 10.78 -6.38 -2.28
N ARG A 15 11.46 -5.65 -1.39
CA ARG A 15 12.49 -4.66 -1.76
C ARG A 15 13.78 -5.33 -2.27
N ILE A 16 14.01 -6.60 -1.91
CA ILE A 16 15.28 -7.30 -2.17
C ILE A 16 15.25 -8.11 -3.47
N LYS A 17 14.07 -8.41 -4.03
CA LYS A 17 13.95 -9.19 -5.27
C LYS A 17 13.89 -8.29 -6.51
N THR A 18 15.04 -7.83 -6.97
CA THR A 18 15.20 -7.28 -8.33
C THR A 18 15.60 -8.39 -9.31
N SER A 19 14.63 -9.08 -9.91
CA SER A 19 14.88 -9.95 -11.06
C SER A 19 14.85 -9.13 -12.36
N LYS A 20 15.85 -9.40 -13.23
CA LYS A 20 16.12 -8.79 -14.54
C LYS A 20 14.85 -8.46 -15.36
N LEU A 21 14.84 -7.27 -15.96
CA LEU A 21 13.80 -6.80 -16.89
C LEU A 21 13.81 -7.59 -18.20
N SER A 22 12.73 -8.31 -18.47
CA SER A 22 12.25 -8.63 -19.82
C SER A 22 11.45 -7.45 -20.38
N ASP A 23 11.35 -7.40 -21.71
CA ASP A 23 10.90 -6.27 -22.53
C ASP A 23 9.63 -5.53 -22.06
N SER A 24 9.61 -4.23 -22.35
CA SER A 24 8.63 -3.24 -21.92
C SER A 24 7.22 -3.51 -22.49
N VAL A 25 6.49 -4.41 -21.85
CA VAL A 25 5.03 -4.30 -21.85
C VAL A 25 4.73 -2.99 -21.11
N VAL A 26 4.07 -2.04 -21.76
CA VAL A 26 3.51 -0.84 -21.12
C VAL A 26 2.41 -1.31 -20.16
N ARG A 27 2.82 -1.77 -18.98
CA ARG A 27 1.95 -2.08 -17.86
C ARG A 27 1.96 -0.87 -16.95
N ASN A 28 0.82 -0.57 -16.33
CA ASN A 28 0.82 0.33 -15.20
C ASN A 28 1.85 -0.16 -14.20
N ASN A 29 2.77 0.73 -13.85
CA ASN A 29 3.79 0.46 -12.87
C ASN A 29 3.07 0.21 -11.52
N ASN A 30 2.82 -1.06 -11.19
CA ASN A 30 2.18 -1.46 -9.94
C ASN A 30 3.15 -1.35 -8.75
N TYR A 31 4.39 -0.92 -8.96
CA TYR A 31 5.30 -0.61 -7.87
C TYR A 31 4.87 0.68 -7.18
N TRP A 32 4.88 0.64 -5.85
CA TRP A 32 4.69 1.83 -5.05
C TRP A 32 5.84 2.80 -5.33
N ASN A 33 5.49 4.05 -5.65
CA ASN A 33 6.45 5.14 -5.79
C ASN A 33 6.26 6.12 -4.62
N PRO A 34 7.33 6.65 -4.03
CA PRO A 34 7.20 7.68 -3.01
C PRO A 34 6.57 8.95 -3.60
N PRO A 35 5.84 9.74 -2.79
CA PRO A 35 5.45 11.09 -3.20
C PRO A 35 6.71 11.98 -3.36
N PRO A 36 6.62 13.10 -4.09
CA PRO A 36 7.65 14.13 -4.08
C PRO A 36 7.95 14.65 -2.67
N SER A 37 9.12 15.25 -2.46
CA SER A 37 9.45 15.87 -1.17
C SER A 37 8.40 16.90 -0.77
N THR A 38 8.09 17.00 0.53
CA THR A 38 7.04 17.85 1.12
C THR A 38 5.59 17.43 0.85
N PHE A 39 5.35 16.35 0.09
CA PHE A 39 4.02 15.78 -0.12
C PHE A 39 3.79 14.53 0.73
N LEU A 40 2.52 14.29 1.05
CA LEU A 40 2.07 13.03 1.65
C LEU A 40 1.30 12.21 0.60
N LYS A 41 1.54 10.89 0.57
CA LYS A 41 0.79 9.95 -0.26
C LYS A 41 -0.23 9.23 0.61
N LEU A 42 -1.50 9.38 0.27
CA LEU A 42 -2.61 8.61 0.85
C LEU A 42 -2.89 7.40 -0.04
N ASN A 43 -2.61 6.21 0.48
CA ASN A 43 -3.02 4.95 -0.15
C ASN A 43 -4.32 4.49 0.51
N VAL A 44 -5.30 4.07 -0.31
CA VAL A 44 -6.63 3.65 0.14
C VAL A 44 -6.96 2.29 -0.47
N ASP A 45 -7.61 1.43 0.31
CA ASP A 45 -8.28 0.22 -0.16
C ASP A 45 -9.73 0.16 0.33
N ALA A 46 -10.52 -0.69 -0.32
CA ALA A 46 -11.89 -0.97 0.05
C ALA A 46 -12.14 -2.48 -0.03
N HIS A 47 -12.88 -3.00 0.95
CA HIS A 47 -13.25 -4.40 1.06
C HIS A 47 -14.75 -4.50 1.31
N LEU A 48 -15.47 -5.16 0.41
CA LEU A 48 -16.87 -5.53 0.63
C LEU A 48 -16.90 -6.80 1.47
N SER A 49 -17.54 -6.73 2.62
CA SER A 49 -17.71 -7.86 3.53
C SER A 49 -18.93 -8.70 3.13
N ASP A 50 -18.96 -9.97 3.52
CA ASP A 50 -20.06 -10.90 3.20
C ASP A 50 -21.42 -10.44 3.76
N ASP A 51 -21.41 -9.63 4.81
CA ASP A 51 -22.60 -9.01 5.41
C ASP A 51 -23.05 -7.71 4.71
N GLY A 52 -22.44 -7.37 3.57
CA GLY A 52 -22.76 -6.20 2.76
C GLY A 52 -22.08 -4.90 3.19
N ARG A 53 -21.30 -4.88 4.28
CA ARG A 53 -20.62 -3.67 4.74
C ARG A 53 -19.32 -3.40 4.01
N TRP A 54 -19.03 -2.11 3.78
CA TRP A 54 -17.76 -1.67 3.22
C TRP A 54 -16.76 -1.35 4.32
N GLY A 55 -15.63 -2.05 4.32
CA GLY A 55 -14.44 -1.66 5.04
C GLY A 55 -13.52 -0.82 4.17
N PHE A 56 -13.06 0.31 4.69
CA PHE A 56 -12.06 1.17 4.06
C PHE A 56 -10.79 1.17 4.92
N GLY A 57 -9.64 0.94 4.29
CA GLY A 57 -8.34 1.12 4.90
C GLY A 57 -7.60 2.28 4.24
N MET A 58 -6.91 3.06 5.06
CA MET A 58 -6.18 4.24 4.61
C MET A 58 -4.82 4.29 5.31
N ILE A 59 -3.76 4.58 4.56
CA ILE A 59 -2.43 4.83 5.11
C ILE A 59 -1.81 6.06 4.45
N LEU A 60 -1.29 6.97 5.28
CA LEU A 60 -0.64 8.20 4.87
C LEU A 60 0.87 8.05 5.04
N ARG A 61 1.63 8.27 3.96
CA ARG A 61 3.08 8.06 3.92
C ARG A 61 3.83 9.30 3.44
N ARG A 62 5.05 9.46 3.94
CA ARG A 62 6.02 10.46 3.49
C ARG A 62 6.81 9.98 2.28
N GLU A 63 7.64 10.88 1.74
CA GLU A 63 8.62 10.65 0.69
C GLU A 63 9.62 9.53 1.03
N ASP A 64 9.97 9.35 2.30
CA ASP A 64 10.86 8.28 2.77
C ASP A 64 10.16 6.92 2.97
N GLY A 65 8.87 6.85 2.65
CA GLY A 65 8.02 5.67 2.79
C GLY A 65 7.53 5.41 4.21
N ARG A 66 7.92 6.21 5.22
CA ARG A 66 7.45 6.07 6.59
C ARG A 66 5.96 6.44 6.71
N CYS A 67 5.26 5.69 7.57
CA CYS A 67 3.87 5.94 7.89
C CYS A 67 3.75 7.15 8.83
N VAL A 68 2.86 8.09 8.49
CA VAL A 68 2.46 9.22 9.34
C VAL A 68 1.19 8.89 10.12
N GLY A 69 0.30 8.12 9.51
CA GLY A 69 -0.95 7.71 10.13
C GLY A 69 -1.68 6.67 9.30
N ALA A 70 -2.54 5.92 9.97
CA ALA A 70 -3.42 4.95 9.33
C ALA A 70 -4.81 5.04 9.98
N LYS A 71 -5.85 4.75 9.19
CA LYS A 71 -7.23 4.72 9.67
C LYS A 71 -7.99 3.63 8.95
N THR A 72 -8.87 2.96 9.67
CA THR A 72 -9.89 2.09 9.10
C THR A 72 -11.27 2.66 9.38
N ARG A 73 -12.22 2.40 8.49
CA ARG A 73 -13.64 2.76 8.68
C ARG A 73 -14.51 1.64 8.13
N ILE A 74 -15.51 1.23 8.89
CA ILE A 74 -16.60 0.40 8.38
C ILE A 74 -17.79 1.32 8.10
N CYS A 75 -18.38 1.20 6.92
CA CYS A 75 -19.61 1.87 6.52
C CYS A 75 -20.69 0.82 6.28
N SER A 76 -21.88 1.09 6.83
CA SER A 76 -23.14 0.37 6.57
C SER A 76 -23.80 0.86 5.30
#